data_AF-A0A5R9QJE2-F1
#
_entry.id   AF-A0A5R9QJE2-F1
#
_cell.length_a   1.000
_cell.length_b   1.000
_cell.length_c   1.000
_cell.angle_alpha   90.00
_cell.angle_beta   90.00
_cell.angle_gamma   90.00
#
_symmetry.space_group_name_H-M   'P 1'
#
loop_
_entity.id
_entity.type
_entity.pdbx_description
1 polymer ?
#
loop_
_entity_poly.entity_id
_entity_poly.type
_entity_poly.pdbx_seq_one_letter_code
_entity_poly.pdbx_strand_id
1 'polypeptide(L)'
;MRKRIGMAMTIKKMIEDLLELGYSQGSLADAVGTTQPTIHRALNGSDIRYSLGKAIESLHAQRLAEEAGAVLVGEDRREGDRRQGERRERDRREQERRGATG
;
A
#
# COMPACT_ATOMS: atom_id res chain seq x y z
N MET A 1 0.26 16.14 -7.29
CA MET A 1 -1.15 16.59 -7.30
C MET A 1 -2.01 15.33 -7.19
N ARG A 2 -2.51 14.98 -5.99
CA ARG A 2 -3.34 13.77 -5.80
C ARG A 2 -4.78 14.13 -6.18
N LYS A 3 -5.29 13.60 -7.29
CA LYS A 3 -6.68 13.85 -7.76
C LYS A 3 -7.64 13.32 -6.68
N ARG A 4 -8.47 14.21 -6.12
CA ARG A 4 -9.61 13.83 -5.28
C ARG A 4 -10.62 13.08 -6.15
N ILE A 5 -10.84 11.80 -5.85
CA ILE A 5 -11.80 10.95 -6.52
C ILE A 5 -13.16 11.17 -5.86
N GLY A 6 -13.98 11.99 -6.50
CA GLY A 6 -15.37 12.20 -6.14
C GLY A 6 -16.13 12.48 -7.43
N MET A 7 -17.03 11.54 -7.76
CA MET A 7 -18.12 11.60 -8.74
C MET A 7 -17.83 11.02 -10.15
N ALA A 8 -18.69 10.06 -10.53
CA ALA A 8 -18.80 9.39 -11.83
C ALA A 8 -17.56 8.61 -12.33
N MET A 9 -16.94 7.77 -11.49
CA MET A 9 -15.89 6.86 -11.94
C MET A 9 -16.49 5.67 -12.70
N THR A 10 -16.07 5.49 -13.94
CA THR A 10 -16.41 4.32 -14.76
C THR A 10 -15.52 3.13 -14.39
N ILE A 11 -15.96 1.91 -14.69
CA ILE A 11 -15.16 0.68 -14.54
C ILE A 11 -13.81 0.83 -15.22
N LYS A 12 -13.80 1.36 -16.46
CA LYS A 12 -12.57 1.63 -17.20
C LYS A 12 -11.59 2.48 -16.39
N LYS A 13 -12.05 3.58 -15.79
CA LYS A 13 -11.17 4.48 -15.04
C LYS A 13 -10.62 3.82 -13.77
N MET A 14 -11.44 3.03 -13.07
CA MET A 14 -10.97 2.26 -11.91
C MET A 14 -9.90 1.24 -12.29
N ILE A 15 -10.04 0.57 -13.44
CA ILE A 15 -9.01 -0.34 -13.95
C ILE A 15 -7.73 0.44 -14.28
N GLU A 16 -7.82 1.57 -14.99
CA GLU A 16 -6.66 2.42 -15.29
C GLU A 16 -5.92 2.85 -14.02
N ASP A 17 -6.65 3.29 -12.99
CA ASP A 17 -6.06 3.67 -11.71
C ASP A 17 -5.36 2.47 -11.02
N LEU A 18 -5.94 1.28 -11.08
CA LEU A 18 -5.30 0.07 -10.56
C LEU A 18 -4.02 -0.28 -11.33
N LEU A 19 -3.99 -0.06 -12.65
CA LEU A 19 -2.76 -0.21 -13.44
C LEU A 19 -1.69 0.82 -13.04
N GLU A 20 -2.09 2.06 -12.79
CA GLU A 20 -1.18 3.12 -12.27
C GLU A 20 -0.63 2.76 -10.88
N LEU A 21 -1.39 2.01 -10.07
CA LEU A 21 -0.96 1.47 -8.78
C LEU A 21 -0.06 0.22 -8.90
N GLY A 22 0.30 -0.19 -10.12
CA GLY A 22 1.27 -1.26 -10.39
C GLY A 22 0.65 -2.62 -10.66
N TYR A 23 -0.67 -2.74 -10.79
CA TYR A 23 -1.27 -3.99 -11.24
C TYR A 23 -0.99 -4.21 -12.74
N SER A 24 -0.77 -5.46 -13.11
CA SER A 24 -0.88 -5.89 -14.50
C SER A 24 -2.33 -6.31 -14.79
N GLN A 25 -2.73 -6.38 -16.06
CA GLN A 25 -4.05 -6.89 -16.41
C GLN A 25 -4.27 -8.34 -15.94
N GLY A 26 -3.21 -9.16 -15.91
CA GLY A 26 -3.26 -10.54 -15.42
C GLY A 26 -3.48 -10.59 -13.91
N SER A 27 -2.63 -9.89 -13.15
CA SER A 27 -2.76 -9.84 -11.68
C SER A 27 -4.06 -9.19 -11.22
N LEU A 28 -4.59 -8.23 -11.98
CA LEU A 28 -5.93 -7.69 -11.75
C LEU A 28 -7.01 -8.73 -12.01
N ALA A 29 -6.91 -9.49 -13.11
CA ALA A 29 -7.85 -10.53 -13.43
C ALA A 29 -7.91 -11.60 -12.33
N ASP A 30 -6.74 -12.03 -11.84
CA ASP A 30 -6.64 -12.97 -10.73
C ASP A 30 -7.29 -12.39 -9.46
N ALA A 31 -7.03 -11.12 -9.15
CA ALA A 31 -7.57 -10.46 -7.96
C ALA A 31 -9.10 -10.32 -7.95
N VAL A 32 -9.72 -10.14 -9.12
CA VAL A 32 -11.19 -9.98 -9.25
C VAL A 32 -11.90 -11.25 -9.73
N GLY A 33 -11.18 -12.37 -9.87
CA GLY A 33 -11.73 -13.67 -10.24
C GLY A 33 -12.21 -13.75 -11.69
N THR A 34 -11.49 -13.13 -12.63
CA THR A 34 -11.78 -13.15 -14.07
C THR A 34 -10.55 -13.47 -14.90
N THR A 35 -10.61 -13.26 -16.21
CA THR A 35 -9.50 -13.49 -17.14
C THR A 35 -8.95 -12.18 -17.70
N GLN A 36 -7.65 -12.16 -18.02
CA GLN A 36 -7.00 -11.00 -18.63
C GLN A 36 -7.73 -10.47 -19.89
N PRO A 37 -8.22 -11.31 -20.83
CA PRO A 37 -9.01 -10.81 -21.97
C PRO A 37 -10.30 -10.09 -21.55
N THR A 38 -10.90 -10.49 -20.44
CA THR A 38 -12.11 -9.84 -19.90
C THR A 38 -11.77 -8.46 -19.33
N ILE A 39 -10.65 -8.32 -18.63
CA ILE A 39 -10.11 -7.03 -18.19
C ILE A 39 -9.78 -6.13 -19.38
N HIS A 40 -9.15 -6.68 -20.43
CA HIS A 40 -8.84 -5.93 -21.64
C HIS A 40 -10.10 -5.38 -22.34
N ARG A 41 -11.16 -6.19 -22.45
CA ARG A 41 -12.45 -5.73 -22.99
C ARG A 41 -13.09 -4.63 -22.13
N ALA A 42 -13.04 -4.76 -20.81
CA ALA A 42 -13.55 -3.76 -19.89
C ALA A 42 -12.81 -2.41 -20.01
N LEU A 43 -11.48 -2.45 -20.20
CA LEU A 43 -10.66 -1.27 -20.51
C LEU A 43 -11.05 -0.58 -21.81
N ASN A 44 -11.49 -1.36 -22.80
CA ASN A 44 -11.99 -0.85 -24.07
C ASN A 44 -13.45 -0.37 -23.99
N GLY A 45 -14.06 -0.35 -22.80
CA GLY A 45 -15.43 0.14 -22.58
C GLY A 45 -16.52 -0.87 -22.94
N SER A 46 -16.17 -2.16 -23.09
CA SER A 46 -17.19 -3.20 -23.21
C SER A 46 -18.01 -3.30 -21.94
N ASP A 47 -19.30 -3.57 -22.09
CA ASP A 47 -20.18 -3.81 -20.95
C ASP A 47 -19.73 -5.07 -20.19
N ILE A 48 -19.79 -5.01 -18.87
CA ILE A 48 -19.35 -6.09 -18.00
C ILE A 48 -20.45 -6.53 -17.07
N ARG A 49 -20.33 -7.77 -16.58
CA ARG A 49 -21.25 -8.27 -15.56
C ARG A 49 -21.18 -7.39 -14.32
N TYR A 50 -22.33 -7.09 -13.73
CA TYR A 50 -22.43 -6.33 -12.50
C TYR A 50 -21.54 -6.87 -11.38
N SER A 51 -21.47 -8.19 -11.22
CA SER A 51 -20.60 -8.83 -10.23
C SER A 51 -19.11 -8.51 -10.43
N LEU A 52 -18.65 -8.48 -11.68
CA LEU A 52 -17.28 -8.08 -12.01
C LEU A 52 -17.07 -6.58 -11.73
N GLY A 53 -18.05 -5.74 -12.05
CA GLY A 53 -17.99 -4.30 -11.74
C GLY A 53 -17.84 -4.05 -10.24
N LYS A 54 -18.64 -4.73 -9.42
CA LYS A 54 -18.55 -4.65 -7.96
C LYS A 54 -17.22 -5.18 -7.40
N ALA A 55 -16.65 -6.22 -8.00
CA ALA A 55 -15.34 -6.73 -7.60
C ALA A 55 -14.23 -5.69 -7.87
N ILE A 56 -14.27 -5.04 -9.03
CA ILE A 56 -13.33 -3.97 -9.41
C ILE A 56 -13.48 -2.76 -8.47
N GLU A 57 -14.72 -2.32 -8.21
CA GLU A 57 -15.00 -1.23 -7.26
C GLU A 57 -14.44 -1.54 -5.86
N SER A 58 -14.67 -2.76 -5.38
CA SER A 58 -14.19 -3.20 -4.07
C SER A 58 -12.66 -3.19 -3.99
N LEU A 59 -11.97 -3.71 -5.00
CA LEU A 59 -10.52 -3.74 -5.05
C LEU A 59 -9.91 -2.33 -5.13
N HIS A 60 -10.48 -1.46 -5.96
CA HIS A 60 -10.04 -0.06 -6.08
C HIS A 60 -10.21 0.70 -4.76
N ALA A 61 -11.36 0.55 -4.09
CA ALA A 61 -11.62 1.18 -2.80
C ALA A 61 -10.64 0.69 -1.71
N GLN A 62 -10.36 -0.63 -1.66
CA GLN A 62 -9.40 -1.19 -0.72
C GLN A 62 -8.00 -0.60 -0.94
N ARG A 63 -7.53 -0.57 -2.18
CA ARG A 63 -6.18 -0.08 -2.49
C ARG A 63 -6.04 1.43 -2.24
N LEU A 64 -7.08 2.22 -2.50
CA LEU A 64 -7.10 3.63 -2.14
C LEU A 64 -7.07 3.86 -0.63
N ALA A 65 -7.80 3.04 0.15
CA ALA A 65 -7.77 3.11 1.60
C ALA A 65 -6.40 2.75 2.16
N GLU A 66 -5.72 1.75 1.59
CA GLU A 66 -4.35 1.39 1.94
C GLU A 66 -3.35 2.49 1.60
N GLU A 67 -3.43 3.10 0.41
CA GLU A 67 -2.57 4.24 0.04
C GLU A 67 -2.82 5.44 0.96
N ALA A 68 -4.08 5.73 1.31
CA ALA A 68 -4.42 6.78 2.26
C ALA A 68 -3.90 6.47 3.68
N GLY A 69 -4.00 5.22 4.13
CA GLY A 69 -3.52 4.77 5.44
C GLY A 69 -1.99 4.68 5.54
N ALA A 70 -1.31 4.25 4.47
CA ALA A 70 0.15 4.18 4.40
C ALA A 70 0.79 5.58 4.49
N VAL A 71 0.11 6.60 3.99
CA VAL A 71 0.54 8.01 4.11
C VAL A 71 0.44 8.51 5.55
N LEU A 72 -0.42 7.94 6.38
CA LEU A 72 -0.56 8.32 7.80
C LEU A 72 0.43 7.59 8.73
N VAL A 73 1.01 6.45 8.29
CA VAL A 73 1.97 5.64 9.07
C VAL A 73 3.41 5.80 8.53
N GLY A 74 3.60 6.62 7.50
CA GLY A 74 4.81 6.68 6.68
C GLY A 74 5.98 7.53 7.15
N GLU A 75 5.93 8.25 8.28
CA GLU A 75 7.02 9.19 8.66
C GLU A 75 7.59 9.08 10.08
N ASP A 76 7.30 8.03 10.87
CA ASP A 76 7.79 7.96 12.26
C ASP A 76 8.46 6.63 12.67
N ARG A 77 9.27 6.04 11.77
CA ARG A 77 10.05 4.82 12.07
C ARG A 77 11.58 5.03 12.12
N ARG A 78 12.06 6.25 12.39
CA ARG A 78 13.51 6.52 12.55
C ARG A 78 13.94 7.07 13.92
N GLU A 79 13.03 7.27 14.87
CA GLU A 79 13.36 7.80 16.21
C GLU A 79 13.65 6.68 17.24
N GLY A 80 13.04 5.49 17.08
CA GLY A 80 13.09 4.42 18.08
C GLY A 80 14.44 3.73 18.28
N ASP A 81 15.31 3.73 17.25
CA ASP A 81 16.55 2.95 17.28
C ASP A 81 17.74 3.69 17.95
N ARG A 82 17.67 5.02 18.06
CA ARG A 82 18.75 5.82 18.66
C ARG A 82 18.85 5.66 20.18
N ARG A 83 17.72 5.37 20.86
CA ARG A 83 17.68 5.31 22.33
C ARG A 83 18.27 4.03 22.93
N GLN A 84 18.50 2.97 22.15
CA GLN A 84 19.09 1.72 22.64
C GLN A 84 20.62 1.73 22.67
N GLY A 85 21.27 2.52 21.82
CA GLY A 85 22.73 2.62 21.79
C GLY A 85 23.31 3.27 23.05
N GLU A 86 22.70 4.36 23.51
CA GLU A 86 23.25 5.20 24.58
C GLU A 86 23.18 4.53 25.98
N ARG A 87 22.18 3.67 26.23
CA ARG A 87 22.08 2.93 27.51
C ARG A 87 23.20 1.90 27.66
N ARG A 88 23.52 1.19 26.57
CA ARG A 88 24.55 0.13 26.58
C ARG A 88 25.95 0.68 26.79
N GLU A 89 26.23 1.89 26.30
CA GLU A 89 27.54 2.52 26.51
C GLU A 89 27.71 3.04 27.94
N ARG A 90 26.63 3.52 28.58
CA ARG A 90 26.66 3.97 29.97
C ARG A 90 26.96 2.82 30.93
N ASP A 91 26.34 1.66 30.71
CA ASP A 91 26.52 0.48 31.56
C ASP A 91 27.93 -0.12 31.42
N ARG A 92 28.53 -0.09 30.22
CA ARG A 92 29.92 -0.54 30.00
C ARG A 92 30.92 0.35 30.73
N ARG A 93 30.77 1.67 30.62
CA ARG A 93 31.65 2.64 31.31
C ARG A 93 31.55 2.54 32.84
N GLU A 94 30.39 2.16 33.37
CA GLU A 94 30.20 2.00 34.82
C GLU A 94 30.84 0.71 35.36
N GLN A 95 30.86 -0.37 34.57
CA GLN A 95 31.58 -1.60 34.92
C GLN A 95 33.10 -1.42 34.86
N GLU A 96 33.62 -0.69 33.87
CA GLU A 96 35.06 -0.40 33.74
C GLU A 96 35.60 0.45 34.90
N ARG A 97 34.80 1.38 35.44
CA ARG A 97 35.17 2.17 36.62
C ARG A 97 35.22 1.38 37.92
N ARG A 98 34.40 0.33 38.07
CA ARG A 98 34.35 -0.51 39.28
C ARG A 98 35.43 -1.59 39.31
N GLY A 99 36.01 -1.94 38.16
CA GLY A 99 37.09 -2.94 38.05
C GLY A 99 38.51 -2.41 38.29
N ALA A 100 38.70 -1.09 38.38
CA ALA A 100 40.04 -0.47 38.47
C ALA A 100 40.53 -0.20 39.91
N THR A 101 39.91 -0.83 40.92
CA THR A 101 40.28 -0.64 42.34
C THR A 101 40.43 -1.97 43.10
N GLY A 102 40.66 -3.07 42.39
CA GLY A 102 40.98 -4.39 42.96
C GLY A 102 42.42 -4.77 42.69
#